data_AF-A0A1V5QV50-F1
#
_entry.id   AF-A0A1V5QV50-F1
#
_cell.length_a   1.000
_cell.length_b   1.000
_cell.length_c   1.000
_cell.angle_alpha   90.00
_cell.angle_beta   90.00
_cell.angle_gamma   90.00
#
_symmetry.space_group_name_H-M   'P 1'
#
loop_
_entity.id
_entity.type
_entity.pdbx_description
1 polymer ?
#
loop_
_entity_poly.entity_id
_entity_poly.type
_entity_poly.pdbx_seq_one_letter_code
_entity_poly.pdbx_strand_id
1 'polypeptide(L)'
;MALDPENPFAPPRATFQEAPPGRVDERPVPFEDHATEPRFWARVGAMFQTLFTRPADLADRIPNTRGLSAPLRFALLLASPLMALYLALGSAAGLVVGLAAPTAQGDAVPAWFMAFIGPFYALMMALVVVLGLFLGGPLLHGCLWMWGGLRATRGLEQTLRVMGYYLAFHMLGSCIPLLNFAVMLAGPAFLGMALARIHRTETWRGICAAYTPLLLCCCFYGAVLIAALALK
;
A
#
# COMPACT_ATOMS: atom_id res chain seq x y z
N MET A 1 10.26 -9.48 -29.47
CA MET A 1 10.47 -8.37 -28.53
C MET A 1 11.18 -7.28 -29.32
N ALA A 2 10.46 -6.28 -29.82
CA ALA A 2 11.08 -5.25 -30.66
C ALA A 2 11.65 -4.17 -29.73
N LEU A 3 12.99 -4.05 -29.69
CA LEU A 3 13.67 -2.90 -29.09
C LEU A 3 13.46 -1.69 -30.02
N ASP A 4 13.20 -0.53 -29.43
CA ASP A 4 13.05 0.71 -30.17
C ASP A 4 14.45 1.15 -30.67
N PRO A 5 14.70 1.20 -31.99
CA PRO A 5 16.03 1.50 -32.51
C PRO A 5 16.48 2.94 -32.22
N GLU A 6 15.56 3.85 -31.86
CA GLU A 6 15.89 5.24 -31.53
C GLU A 6 16.13 5.49 -30.03
N ASN A 7 15.74 4.56 -29.17
CA ASN A 7 15.99 4.67 -27.74
C ASN A 7 16.30 3.30 -27.11
N PRO A 8 17.59 2.95 -26.93
CA PRO A 8 17.99 1.66 -26.36
C PRO A 8 17.63 1.50 -24.88
N PHE A 9 17.23 2.59 -24.21
CA PHE A 9 16.71 2.57 -22.84
C PHE A 9 15.18 2.55 -22.79
N ALA A 10 14.50 2.49 -23.94
CA ALA A 10 13.05 2.36 -23.97
C ALA A 10 12.65 0.99 -23.42
N PRO A 11 11.72 0.94 -22.46
CA PRO A 11 11.32 -0.32 -21.87
C PRO A 11 10.52 -1.17 -22.87
N PRO A 12 10.47 -2.51 -22.68
CA PRO A 12 9.79 -3.40 -23.62
C PRO A 12 8.29 -3.14 -23.64
N ARG A 13 7.73 -2.71 -24.77
CA ARG A 13 6.31 -2.34 -24.87
C ARG A 13 5.41 -3.57 -24.68
N ALA A 14 4.39 -3.43 -23.84
CA ALA A 14 3.35 -4.44 -23.66
C ALA A 14 2.53 -4.65 -24.95
N THR A 15 2.18 -5.90 -25.27
CA THR A 15 1.43 -6.24 -26.50
C THR A 15 -0.08 -6.15 -26.33
N PHE A 16 -0.54 -5.88 -25.10
CA PHE A 16 -1.97 -5.77 -24.79
C PHE A 16 -2.63 -4.70 -25.67
N GLN A 17 -3.67 -5.10 -26.39
CA GLN A 17 -4.43 -4.20 -27.25
C GLN A 17 -5.26 -3.28 -26.35
N GLU A 18 -5.05 -1.96 -26.44
CA GLU A 18 -5.94 -1.02 -25.74
C GLU A 18 -7.35 -1.24 -26.27
N ALA A 19 -8.26 -1.69 -25.40
CA ALA A 19 -9.67 -1.77 -25.77
C ALA A 19 -10.13 -0.39 -26.27
N PRO A 20 -10.99 -0.33 -27.32
CA PRO A 20 -11.58 0.91 -27.80
C PRO A 20 -12.11 1.74 -26.63
N PRO A 21 -12.08 3.07 -26.69
CA PRO A 21 -12.69 3.91 -25.67
C PRO A 21 -14.21 3.65 -25.65
N GLY A 22 -14.65 2.67 -24.86
CA GLY A 22 -16.03 2.21 -24.87
C GLY A 22 -16.26 1.15 -23.81
N ARG A 23 -16.97 1.55 -22.75
CA ARG A 23 -17.17 0.86 -21.46
C ARG A 23 -15.94 0.79 -20.55
N VAL A 24 -15.50 1.96 -20.11
CA VAL A 24 -15.17 2.08 -18.68
C VAL A 24 -16.50 1.90 -17.96
N ASP A 25 -16.64 0.94 -17.06
CA ASP A 25 -17.79 0.90 -16.18
C ASP A 25 -17.73 2.21 -15.39
N GLU A 26 -18.58 3.18 -15.74
CA GLU A 26 -18.56 4.54 -15.17
C GLU A 26 -18.86 4.55 -13.66
N ARG A 27 -19.18 3.38 -13.11
CA ARG A 27 -19.44 3.18 -11.70
C ARG A 27 -18.20 3.60 -10.91
N PRO A 28 -18.34 4.56 -9.99
CA PRO A 28 -17.23 4.98 -9.16
C PRO A 28 -16.75 3.82 -8.28
N VAL A 29 -15.50 3.93 -7.82
CA VAL A 29 -14.99 3.12 -6.70
C VAL A 29 -16.00 3.23 -5.55
N PRO A 30 -16.41 2.12 -4.89
CA PRO A 30 -17.46 2.17 -3.87
C PRO A 30 -17.22 3.22 -2.77
N PHE A 31 -15.97 3.48 -2.41
CA PHE A 31 -15.62 4.54 -1.45
C PHE A 31 -15.91 5.98 -1.92
N GLU A 32 -15.99 6.21 -3.22
CA GLU A 32 -16.30 7.49 -3.83
C GLU A 32 -17.77 7.61 -4.24
N ASP A 33 -18.55 6.55 -4.13
CA ASP A 33 -19.97 6.53 -4.53
C ASP A 33 -20.88 7.07 -3.42
N HIS A 34 -20.90 8.38 -3.26
CA HIS A 34 -21.79 9.03 -2.29
C HIS A 34 -23.28 8.94 -2.67
N ALA A 35 -23.59 8.68 -3.94
CA ALA A 35 -24.96 8.62 -4.43
C ALA A 35 -25.61 7.28 -4.10
N THR A 36 -24.92 6.17 -4.37
CA THR A 36 -25.41 4.83 -4.07
C THR A 36 -25.16 4.46 -2.61
N GLU A 37 -24.02 4.88 -2.05
CA GLU A 37 -23.56 4.49 -0.71
C GLU A 37 -23.29 5.75 0.16
N PRO A 38 -24.35 6.44 0.65
CA PRO A 38 -24.19 7.73 1.31
C PRO A 38 -23.44 7.65 2.65
N ARG A 39 -23.55 6.51 3.35
CA ARG A 39 -22.93 6.30 4.67
C ARG A 39 -21.50 5.77 4.55
N PHE A 40 -20.61 6.25 5.41
CA PHE A 40 -19.21 5.83 5.43
C PHE A 40 -19.03 4.30 5.54
N TRP A 41 -19.69 3.67 6.51
CA TRP A 41 -19.56 2.22 6.72
C TRP A 41 -20.18 1.38 5.59
N ALA A 42 -21.21 1.91 4.92
CA ALA A 42 -21.77 1.25 3.74
C ALA A 42 -20.75 1.23 2.59
N ARG A 43 -20.05 2.35 2.36
CA ARG A 43 -18.94 2.44 1.42
C ARG A 43 -17.77 1.51 1.74
N VAL A 44 -17.38 1.45 3.02
CA VAL A 44 -16.34 0.50 3.46
C VAL A 44 -16.81 -0.93 3.21
N GLY A 45 -18.03 -1.30 3.61
CA GLY A 45 -18.61 -2.61 3.34
C GLY A 45 -18.63 -2.97 1.85
N ALA A 46 -19.03 -2.03 0.99
CA ALA A 46 -19.05 -2.21 -0.45
C ALA A 46 -17.63 -2.37 -1.06
N MET A 47 -16.63 -1.69 -0.50
CA MET A 47 -15.21 -1.90 -0.87
C MET A 47 -14.76 -3.32 -0.55
N PHE A 48 -15.05 -3.83 0.65
CA PHE A 48 -14.77 -5.21 1.05
C PHE A 48 -15.53 -6.21 0.18
N GLN A 49 -16.84 -6.03 -0.01
CA GLN A 49 -17.65 -6.90 -0.85
C GLN A 49 -17.08 -6.97 -2.27
N THR A 50 -16.75 -5.83 -2.87
CA THR A 50 -16.19 -5.80 -4.23
C THR A 50 -14.82 -6.48 -4.27
N LEU A 51 -13.93 -6.19 -3.31
CA LEU A 51 -12.61 -6.82 -3.24
C LEU A 51 -12.69 -8.35 -3.15
N PHE A 52 -13.56 -8.89 -2.30
CA PHE A 52 -13.63 -10.33 -2.04
C PHE A 52 -14.51 -11.10 -3.02
N THR A 53 -15.48 -10.46 -3.68
CA THR A 53 -16.36 -11.13 -4.65
C THR A 53 -15.92 -10.91 -6.10
N ARG A 54 -15.42 -9.71 -6.42
CA ARG A 54 -15.08 -9.27 -7.79
C ARG A 54 -13.84 -8.35 -7.76
N PRO A 55 -12.66 -8.83 -7.34
CA PRO A 55 -11.47 -7.99 -7.17
C PRO A 55 -11.05 -7.25 -8.44
N ALA A 56 -11.26 -7.87 -9.61
CA ALA A 56 -10.98 -7.26 -10.90
C ALA A 56 -11.85 -6.01 -11.17
N ASP A 57 -13.12 -6.04 -10.74
CA ASP A 57 -14.08 -4.93 -10.90
C ASP A 57 -13.61 -3.70 -10.10
N LEU A 58 -13.05 -3.91 -8.90
CA LEU A 58 -12.50 -2.80 -8.10
C LEU A 58 -11.35 -2.07 -8.82
N ALA A 59 -10.47 -2.82 -9.49
CA ALA A 59 -9.36 -2.24 -10.25
C ALA A 59 -9.86 -1.47 -11.49
N ASP A 60 -10.85 -2.01 -12.19
CA ASP A 60 -11.41 -1.40 -13.41
C ASP A 60 -12.12 -0.07 -13.13
N ARG A 61 -12.69 0.09 -11.92
CA ARG A 61 -13.38 1.31 -11.49
C ARG A 61 -12.45 2.45 -11.06
N ILE A 62 -11.13 2.22 -10.98
CA ILE A 62 -10.20 3.28 -10.58
C ILE A 62 -10.09 4.31 -11.73
N PRO A 63 -10.55 5.56 -11.52
CA PRO A 63 -10.57 6.57 -12.57
C PRO A 63 -9.18 7.10 -12.90
N ASN A 64 -9.02 7.57 -14.14
CA ASN A 64 -7.77 8.12 -14.67
C ASN A 64 -7.56 9.61 -14.40
N THR A 65 -8.58 10.34 -13.96
CA THR A 65 -8.62 11.82 -13.99
C THR A 65 -8.99 12.46 -12.66
N ARG A 66 -9.09 11.66 -11.57
CA ARG A 66 -9.50 12.17 -10.25
C ARG A 66 -8.33 12.16 -9.28
N GLY A 67 -8.15 13.27 -8.56
CA GLY A 67 -7.08 13.45 -7.57
C GLY A 67 -7.08 12.46 -6.40
N LEU A 68 -6.04 12.53 -5.58
CA LEU A 68 -5.69 11.53 -4.56
C LEU A 68 -6.43 11.64 -3.22
N SER A 69 -7.35 12.60 -3.07
CA SER A 69 -7.99 12.89 -1.78
C SER A 69 -8.86 11.74 -1.26
N ALA A 70 -9.55 11.02 -2.16
CA ALA A 70 -10.38 9.88 -1.80
C ALA A 70 -9.57 8.66 -1.30
N PRO A 71 -8.58 8.14 -2.07
CA PRO A 71 -7.77 7.02 -1.60
C PRO A 71 -6.96 7.35 -0.34
N LEU A 72 -6.46 8.58 -0.19
CA LEU A 72 -5.78 9.01 1.03
C LEU A 72 -6.72 9.02 2.24
N ARG A 73 -7.92 9.58 2.10
CA ARG A 73 -8.94 9.55 3.17
C ARG A 73 -9.33 8.12 3.53
N PHE A 74 -9.50 7.25 2.55
CA PHE A 74 -9.79 5.83 2.80
C PHE A 74 -8.68 5.18 3.63
N ALA A 75 -7.43 5.33 3.21
CA ALA A 75 -6.27 4.76 3.90
C ALA A 75 -6.16 5.26 5.35
N LEU A 76 -6.26 6.58 5.56
CA LEU A 76 -6.17 7.18 6.90
C LEU A 76 -7.34 6.80 7.80
N LEU A 77 -8.57 6.84 7.30
CA LEU A 77 -9.75 6.51 8.09
C LEU A 77 -9.77 5.03 8.45
N LEU A 78 -9.36 4.14 7.54
CA LEU A 78 -9.35 2.71 7.81
C LEU A 78 -8.16 2.29 8.70
N ALA A 79 -7.06 3.04 8.68
CA ALA A 79 -5.95 2.86 9.61
C ALA A 79 -6.25 3.45 11.00
N SER A 80 -7.20 4.37 11.13
CA SER A 80 -7.47 5.08 12.39
C SER A 80 -7.80 4.19 13.61
N PRO A 81 -8.53 3.05 13.49
CA PRO A 81 -8.75 2.17 14.63
C PRO A 81 -7.45 1.55 15.15
N LEU A 82 -6.52 1.20 14.25
CA LEU A 82 -5.20 0.69 14.62
C LEU A 82 -4.36 1.78 15.28
N MET A 83 -4.39 3.00 14.75
CA MET A 83 -3.71 4.14 15.36
C MET A 83 -4.24 4.41 16.77
N ALA A 84 -5.56 4.36 16.96
CA ALA A 84 -6.19 4.53 18.27
C ALA A 84 -5.84 3.40 19.24
N LEU A 85 -5.79 2.16 18.75
CA LEU A 85 -5.37 0.99 19.54
C LEU A 85 -3.91 1.13 20.01
N TYR A 86 -2.99 1.48 19.11
CA TYR A 86 -1.58 1.69 19.49
C TYR A 86 -1.40 2.87 20.45
N LEU A 87 -2.16 3.94 20.26
CA LEU A 87 -2.19 5.05 21.22
C LEU A 87 -2.64 4.54 22.59
N ALA A 88 -3.77 3.83 22.66
CA ALA A 88 -4.31 3.32 23.92
C ALA A 88 -3.35 2.33 24.60
N LEU A 89 -2.79 1.37 23.86
CA LEU A 89 -1.85 0.38 24.39
C LEU A 89 -0.56 1.04 24.88
N GLY A 90 0.01 1.97 24.11
CA GLY A 90 1.23 2.68 24.51
C GLY A 90 1.00 3.55 25.73
N SER A 91 -0.12 4.28 25.80
CA SER A 91 -0.49 5.07 26.97
C SER A 91 -0.76 4.21 28.21
N ALA A 92 -1.45 3.08 28.06
CA ALA A 92 -1.70 2.14 29.14
C ALA A 92 -0.41 1.50 29.66
N ALA A 93 0.47 1.07 28.76
CA ALA A 93 1.79 0.54 29.11
C ALA A 93 2.61 1.58 29.89
N GLY A 94 2.60 2.84 29.44
CA GLY A 94 3.29 3.91 30.15
C GLY A 94 2.72 4.23 31.52
N LEU A 95 1.40 4.15 31.69
CA LEU A 95 0.76 4.28 33.00
C LEU A 95 1.16 3.13 33.93
N VAL A 96 1.12 1.88 33.46
CA VAL A 96 1.52 0.72 34.26
C VAL A 96 2.97 0.82 34.70
N VAL A 97 3.88 1.16 33.79
CA VAL A 97 5.30 1.37 34.13
C VAL A 97 5.46 2.51 35.13
N GLY A 98 4.75 3.64 34.95
CA GLY A 98 4.81 4.77 35.86
C GLY A 98 4.31 4.45 37.27
N LEU A 99 3.28 3.59 37.40
CA LEU A 99 2.74 3.15 38.70
C LEU A 99 3.57 2.04 39.36
N ALA A 100 4.25 1.21 38.56
CA ALA A 100 5.07 0.09 39.03
C ALA A 100 6.55 0.47 39.26
N ALA A 101 6.99 1.64 38.80
CA ALA A 101 8.36 2.09 38.95
C ALA A 101 8.70 2.26 40.44
N PRO A 102 9.77 1.60 40.96
CA PRO A 102 10.25 1.85 42.29
C PRO A 102 10.60 3.33 42.44
N THR A 103 10.23 3.96 43.55
CA THR A 103 10.59 5.35 43.89
C THR A 103 12.11 5.55 44.12
N ALA A 104 12.91 4.51 43.87
CA ALA A 104 14.35 4.50 44.10
C ALA A 104 15.09 5.09 42.89
N GLN A 105 15.91 6.09 43.18
CA GLN A 105 16.76 6.78 42.22
C GLN A 105 17.79 5.83 41.60
N GLY A 106 17.63 5.51 40.32
CA GLY A 106 18.63 4.86 39.47
C GLY A 106 18.01 4.05 38.33
N ASP A 107 18.29 4.45 37.09
CA ASP A 107 18.01 3.77 35.82
C ASP A 107 16.54 3.55 35.37
N ALA A 108 15.56 4.10 36.09
CA ALA A 108 14.17 4.05 35.63
C ALA A 108 13.95 4.95 34.39
N VAL A 109 13.36 4.38 33.32
CA VAL A 109 12.95 5.14 32.14
C VAL A 109 11.94 6.22 32.58
N PRO A 110 12.12 7.50 32.19
CA PRO A 110 11.24 8.56 32.64
C PRO A 110 9.77 8.31 32.25
N ALA A 111 8.84 8.55 33.17
CA ALA A 111 7.40 8.33 32.94
C ALA A 111 6.86 9.11 31.72
N TRP A 112 7.40 10.31 31.45
CA TRP A 112 7.03 11.10 30.26
C TRP A 112 7.43 10.40 28.96
N PHE A 113 8.56 9.68 28.94
CA PHE A 113 9.02 8.95 27.76
C PHE A 113 8.08 7.79 27.48
N MET A 114 7.69 7.06 28.53
CA MET A 114 6.72 5.96 28.39
C MET A 114 5.33 6.45 27.96
N ALA A 115 4.87 7.60 28.47
CA ALA A 115 3.63 8.23 28.02
C ALA A 115 3.71 8.74 26.56
N PHE A 116 4.90 9.06 26.07
CA PHE A 116 5.16 9.54 24.70
C PHE A 116 5.14 8.41 23.66
N ILE A 117 5.48 7.18 24.04
CA ILE A 117 5.57 6.02 23.12
C ILE A 117 4.26 5.83 22.33
N GLY A 118 3.10 5.79 22.99
CA GLY A 118 1.80 5.60 22.34
C GLY A 118 1.50 6.66 21.27
N PRO A 119 1.47 7.95 21.62
CA PRO A 119 1.32 9.05 20.67
C PRO A 119 2.34 9.04 19.53
N PHE A 120 3.61 8.77 19.84
CA PHE A 120 4.67 8.68 18.84
C PHE A 120 4.40 7.57 17.83
N TYR A 121 4.07 6.36 18.28
CA TYR A 121 3.72 5.25 17.37
C TYR A 121 2.49 5.57 16.52
N ALA A 122 1.45 6.16 17.11
CA ALA A 122 0.25 6.54 16.37
C ALA A 122 0.57 7.57 15.26
N LEU A 123 1.41 8.58 15.57
CA LEU A 123 1.88 9.55 14.59
C LEU A 123 2.75 8.90 13.50
N MET A 124 3.68 8.03 13.89
CA MET A 124 4.52 7.31 12.93
C MET A 124 3.70 6.42 12.01
N MET A 125 2.63 5.78 12.48
CA MET A 125 1.72 5.02 11.63
C MET A 125 1.00 5.91 10.62
N ALA A 126 0.51 7.08 11.02
CA ALA A 126 -0.08 8.04 10.08
C ALA A 126 0.94 8.45 9.01
N LEU A 127 2.17 8.74 9.43
CA LEU A 127 3.26 9.12 8.55
C LEU A 127 3.63 7.98 7.59
N VAL A 128 3.72 6.74 8.07
CA VAL A 128 3.96 5.55 7.24
C VAL A 128 2.85 5.37 6.22
N VAL A 129 1.59 5.68 6.55
CA VAL A 129 0.49 5.61 5.58
C VAL A 129 0.67 6.63 4.46
N VAL A 130 0.98 7.88 4.82
CA VAL A 130 1.21 8.97 3.85
C VAL A 130 2.46 8.69 3.01
N LEU A 131 3.60 8.37 3.64
CA LEU A 131 4.84 8.05 2.94
C LEU A 131 4.72 6.76 2.12
N GLY A 132 4.03 5.74 2.63
CA GLY A 132 3.79 4.49 1.89
C GLY A 132 3.03 4.74 0.59
N LEU A 133 2.07 5.68 0.59
CA LEU A 133 1.41 6.13 -0.62
C LEU A 133 2.38 6.88 -1.56
N PHE A 134 3.00 7.96 -1.07
CA PHE A 134 3.76 8.89 -1.92
C PHE A 134 5.17 8.40 -2.31
N LEU A 135 5.76 7.46 -1.58
CA LEU A 135 7.02 6.81 -1.94
C LEU A 135 6.78 5.45 -2.58
N GLY A 136 5.84 4.66 -2.04
CA GLY A 136 5.52 3.33 -2.58
C GLY A 136 4.85 3.39 -3.94
N GLY A 137 3.98 4.38 -4.19
CA GLY A 137 3.35 4.58 -5.50
C GLY A 137 4.36 4.83 -6.63
N PRO A 138 5.24 5.85 -6.53
CA PRO A 138 6.27 6.09 -7.53
C PRO A 138 7.26 4.95 -7.68
N LEU A 139 7.65 4.30 -6.57
CA LEU A 139 8.50 3.11 -6.62
C LEU A 139 7.85 2.00 -7.45
N LEU A 140 6.58 1.67 -7.17
CA LEU A 140 5.82 0.67 -7.94
C LEU A 140 5.63 1.09 -9.39
N HIS A 141 5.39 2.37 -9.65
CA HIS A 141 5.27 2.90 -11.01
C HIS A 141 6.59 2.76 -11.79
N GLY A 142 7.71 3.04 -11.14
CA GLY A 142 9.06 2.84 -11.68
C GLY A 142 9.38 1.36 -11.91
N CYS A 143 8.98 0.47 -11.00
CA CYS A 143 9.07 -0.97 -11.23
C CYS A 143 8.23 -1.38 -12.44
N LEU A 144 7.01 -0.85 -12.58
CA LEU A 144 6.17 -1.15 -13.73
C LEU A 144 6.78 -0.64 -15.04
N TRP A 145 7.45 0.52 -15.02
CA TRP A 145 8.25 1.02 -16.13
C TRP A 145 9.40 0.07 -16.49
N MET A 146 10.15 -0.39 -15.49
CA MET A 146 11.27 -1.32 -15.67
C MET A 146 10.82 -2.64 -16.33
N TRP A 147 9.64 -3.16 -15.94
CA TRP A 147 9.04 -4.34 -16.55
C TRP A 147 8.26 -4.03 -17.84
N GLY A 148 8.29 -2.79 -18.34
CA GLY A 148 7.64 -2.38 -19.58
C GLY A 148 6.11 -2.42 -19.58
N GLY A 149 5.51 -2.30 -18.40
CA GLY A 149 4.06 -2.33 -18.22
C GLY A 149 3.37 -0.97 -18.32
N LEU A 150 4.11 0.14 -18.45
CA LEU A 150 3.51 1.47 -18.57
C LEU A 150 2.91 1.76 -19.95
N ARG A 151 1.87 2.59 -19.96
CA ARG A 151 1.18 3.07 -21.16
C ARG A 151 1.11 4.59 -21.16
N ALA A 152 1.16 5.20 -22.35
CA ALA A 152 1.11 6.65 -22.50
C ALA A 152 -0.18 7.28 -21.92
N THR A 153 -1.29 6.54 -21.91
CA THR A 153 -2.59 7.00 -21.41
C THR A 153 -2.75 6.83 -19.89
N ARG A 154 -1.77 6.24 -19.20
CA ARG A 154 -1.86 5.85 -17.78
C ARG A 154 -0.62 6.32 -17.02
N GLY A 155 -0.82 7.22 -16.08
CA GLY A 155 0.25 7.88 -15.35
C GLY A 155 0.47 7.36 -13.93
N LEU A 156 1.32 8.09 -13.22
CA LEU A 156 1.63 7.85 -11.82
C LEU A 156 0.39 7.97 -10.92
N GLU A 157 -0.54 8.88 -11.24
CA GLU A 157 -1.75 9.11 -10.45
C GLU A 157 -2.57 7.84 -10.27
N GLN A 158 -2.78 7.05 -11.32
CA GLN A 158 -3.46 5.76 -11.22
C GLN A 158 -2.78 4.78 -10.26
N THR A 159 -1.45 4.77 -10.28
CA THR A 159 -0.63 3.92 -9.40
C THR A 159 -0.77 4.34 -7.95
N LEU A 160 -0.74 5.65 -7.69
CA LEU A 160 -0.99 6.22 -6.37
C LEU A 160 -2.40 5.89 -5.88
N ARG A 161 -3.42 6.01 -6.74
CA ARG A 161 -4.81 5.72 -6.35
C ARG A 161 -4.99 4.26 -5.93
N VAL A 162 -4.49 3.30 -6.72
CA VAL A 162 -4.58 1.88 -6.35
C VAL A 162 -3.76 1.57 -5.09
N MET A 163 -2.59 2.21 -4.94
CA MET A 163 -1.75 2.04 -3.74
C MET A 163 -2.47 2.52 -2.48
N GLY A 164 -3.18 3.64 -2.52
CA GLY A 164 -3.91 4.15 -1.36
C GLY A 164 -5.05 3.24 -0.92
N TYR A 165 -5.81 2.69 -1.88
CA TYR A 165 -6.84 1.68 -1.55
C TYR A 165 -6.22 0.37 -1.05
N TYR A 166 -5.15 -0.10 -1.68
CA TYR A 166 -4.42 -1.31 -1.29
C TYR A 166 -3.86 -1.21 0.13
N LEU A 167 -3.20 -0.10 0.47
CA LEU A 167 -2.54 0.10 1.75
C LEU A 167 -3.49 -0.07 2.93
N ALA A 168 -4.73 0.40 2.78
CA ALA A 168 -5.77 0.27 3.78
C ALA A 168 -6.11 -1.21 4.07
N PHE A 169 -6.31 -2.01 3.02
CA PHE A 169 -6.59 -3.44 3.15
C PHE A 169 -5.37 -4.23 3.63
N HIS A 170 -4.19 -3.87 3.13
CA HIS A 170 -2.94 -4.49 3.54
C HIS A 170 -2.72 -4.31 5.03
N MET A 171 -2.86 -3.08 5.57
CA MET A 171 -2.69 -2.81 6.99
C MET A 171 -3.66 -3.60 7.86
N LEU A 172 -4.94 -3.66 7.49
CA LEU A 172 -5.93 -4.46 8.23
C LEU A 172 -5.61 -5.96 8.20
N GLY A 173 -5.27 -6.48 7.01
CA GLY A 173 -4.91 -7.90 6.86
C GLY A 173 -3.65 -8.27 7.65
N SER A 174 -2.67 -7.37 7.70
CA SER A 174 -1.41 -7.56 8.43
C SER A 174 -1.56 -7.52 9.95
N CYS A 175 -2.67 -6.99 10.47
CA CYS A 175 -2.96 -7.01 11.91
C CYS A 175 -3.50 -8.35 12.41
N ILE A 176 -3.88 -9.27 11.52
CA ILE A 176 -4.35 -10.60 11.89
C ILE A 176 -3.13 -11.54 11.89
N PRO A 177 -2.69 -12.07 13.06
CA PRO A 177 -1.36 -12.71 13.20
C PRO A 177 -1.04 -13.80 12.17
N LEU A 178 -1.97 -14.74 11.95
CA LEU A 178 -1.77 -15.83 10.98
C LEU A 178 -2.00 -15.40 9.53
N LEU A 179 -2.83 -14.39 9.30
CA LEU A 179 -3.15 -13.87 7.97
C LEU A 179 -2.04 -12.94 7.45
N ASN A 180 -1.28 -12.31 8.36
CA ASN A 180 -0.22 -11.37 8.02
C ASN A 180 0.79 -11.96 7.03
N PHE A 181 1.23 -13.21 7.23
CA PHE A 181 2.15 -13.87 6.30
C PHE A 181 1.54 -14.07 4.91
N ALA A 182 0.27 -14.46 4.85
CA ALA A 182 -0.45 -14.61 3.59
C ALA A 182 -0.64 -13.26 2.89
N VAL A 183 -0.93 -12.19 3.63
CA VAL A 183 -1.07 -10.83 3.11
C VAL A 183 0.27 -10.27 2.62
N MET A 184 1.36 -10.55 3.32
CA MET A 184 2.70 -10.13 2.93
C MET A 184 3.16 -10.81 1.63
N LEU A 185 2.84 -12.09 1.45
CA LEU A 185 3.18 -12.82 0.23
C LEU A 185 2.17 -12.57 -0.90
N ALA A 186 0.88 -12.79 -0.68
CA ALA A 186 -0.14 -12.69 -1.73
C ALA A 186 -0.57 -11.25 -2.04
N GLY A 187 -0.46 -10.32 -1.09
CA GLY A 187 -0.86 -8.91 -1.27
C GLY A 187 -0.18 -8.25 -2.48
N PRO A 188 1.15 -8.34 -2.64
CA PRO A 188 1.84 -7.88 -3.84
C PRO A 188 1.30 -8.50 -5.14
N ALA A 189 0.91 -9.77 -5.14
CA ALA A 189 0.32 -10.39 -6.32
C ALA A 189 -1.03 -9.74 -6.69
N PHE A 190 -1.91 -9.51 -5.71
CA PHE A 190 -3.18 -8.81 -5.95
C PHE A 190 -2.98 -7.37 -6.41
N LEU A 191 -2.04 -6.65 -5.80
CA LEU A 191 -1.67 -5.30 -6.23
C LEU A 191 -1.14 -5.30 -7.66
N GLY A 192 -0.28 -6.27 -8.01
CA GLY A 192 0.26 -6.44 -9.34
C GLY A 192 -0.81 -6.75 -10.39
N MET A 193 -1.79 -7.61 -10.06
CA MET A 193 -2.94 -7.85 -10.93
C MET A 193 -3.78 -6.58 -11.12
N ALA A 194 -4.02 -5.80 -10.07
CA ALA A 194 -4.74 -4.53 -10.17
C ALA A 194 -3.97 -3.51 -11.04
N LEU A 195 -2.66 -3.38 -10.83
CA LEU A 195 -1.78 -2.53 -11.65
C LEU A 195 -1.82 -2.94 -13.11
N ALA A 196 -1.76 -4.24 -13.41
CA ALA A 196 -1.81 -4.73 -14.78
C ALA A 196 -3.12 -4.33 -15.49
N ARG A 197 -4.25 -4.39 -14.79
CA ARG A 197 -5.55 -3.97 -15.34
C ARG A 197 -5.62 -2.46 -15.58
N ILE A 198 -5.24 -1.68 -14.57
CA ILE A 198 -5.31 -0.22 -14.62
C ILE A 198 -4.38 0.35 -15.70
N HIS A 199 -3.18 -0.22 -15.82
CA HIS A 199 -2.21 0.13 -16.84
C HIS A 199 -2.37 -0.65 -18.15
N ARG A 200 -3.40 -1.47 -18.31
CA ARG A 200 -3.67 -2.25 -19.54
C ARG A 200 -2.41 -2.96 -20.07
N THR A 201 -1.81 -3.74 -19.21
CA THR A 201 -0.60 -4.53 -19.49
C THR A 201 -0.82 -5.98 -19.07
N GLU A 202 0.10 -6.86 -19.44
CA GLU A 202 0.07 -8.27 -19.13
C GLU A 202 0.20 -8.48 -17.61
N THR A 203 -0.62 -9.37 -17.05
CA THR A 203 -0.70 -9.64 -15.61
C THR A 203 0.66 -9.93 -14.97
N TRP A 204 1.52 -10.69 -15.67
CA TRP A 204 2.84 -11.05 -15.16
C TRP A 204 3.74 -9.83 -14.95
N ARG A 205 3.65 -8.79 -15.81
CA ARG A 205 4.44 -7.56 -15.65
C ARG A 205 4.02 -6.79 -14.41
N GLY A 206 2.71 -6.69 -14.18
CA GLY A 206 2.17 -6.08 -12.97
C GLY A 206 2.59 -6.82 -11.71
N ILE A 207 2.50 -8.15 -11.70
CA ILE A 207 2.95 -8.99 -10.58
C ILE A 207 4.46 -8.84 -10.34
N CYS A 208 5.29 -8.93 -11.37
CA CYS A 208 6.73 -8.71 -11.26
C CYS A 208 7.06 -7.32 -10.71
N ALA A 209 6.36 -6.28 -11.18
CA ALA A 209 6.53 -4.92 -10.67
C ALA A 209 6.19 -4.81 -9.18
N ALA A 210 5.11 -5.44 -8.72
CA ALA A 210 4.70 -5.41 -7.32
C ALA A 210 5.64 -6.20 -6.38
N TYR A 211 6.27 -7.28 -6.86
CA TYR A 211 7.24 -8.06 -6.08
C TYR A 211 8.67 -7.49 -6.13
N THR A 212 9.00 -6.65 -7.10
CA THR A 212 10.35 -6.09 -7.26
C THR A 212 10.87 -5.38 -6.00
N PRO A 213 10.11 -4.50 -5.33
CA PRO A 213 10.58 -3.86 -4.10
C PRO A 213 10.94 -4.86 -3.01
N LEU A 214 10.15 -5.94 -2.87
CA LEU A 214 10.41 -6.99 -1.88
C LEU A 214 11.70 -7.75 -2.22
N LEU A 215 11.88 -8.13 -3.49
CA LEU A 215 13.10 -8.80 -3.95
C LEU A 215 14.34 -7.94 -3.75
N LEU A 216 14.28 -6.64 -4.08
CA LEU A 216 15.37 -5.70 -3.84
C LEU A 216 15.73 -5.60 -2.35
N CYS A 217 14.71 -5.57 -1.48
CA CYS A 217 14.91 -5.56 -0.03
C CYS A 217 15.60 -6.85 0.45
N CYS A 218 15.15 -8.02 -0.01
CA CYS A 218 15.76 -9.31 0.33
C CYS A 218 17.21 -9.41 -0.16
N CYS A 219 17.49 -9.00 -1.39
CA CYS A 219 18.85 -9.01 -1.96
C CYS A 219 19.79 -8.07 -1.20
N PHE A 220 19.32 -6.85 -0.86
CA PHE A 220 20.09 -5.90 -0.08
C PHE A 220 20.43 -6.45 1.31
N TYR A 221 19.45 -7.01 2.02
CA TYR A 221 19.66 -7.61 3.34
C TYR A 221 20.64 -8.78 3.28
N GLY A 222 20.51 -9.67 2.28
CA GLY A 222 21.44 -10.76 2.06
C GLY A 222 22.87 -10.28 1.80
N ALA A 223 23.05 -9.22 0.99
CA ALA A 223 24.36 -8.64 0.73
C ALA A 223 25.01 -8.06 2.00
N VAL A 224 24.23 -7.37 2.84
CA VAL A 224 24.71 -6.84 4.14
C VAL A 224 25.15 -7.97 5.05
N LEU A 225 24.37 -9.06 5.14
CA LEU A 225 24.73 -10.23 5.94
C LEU A 225 26.02 -10.90 5.44
N ILE A 226 26.15 -11.10 4.13
CA ILE A 226 27.36 -11.68 3.53
C ILE A 226 28.58 -10.79 3.83
N ALA A 227 28.45 -9.48 3.66
CA ALA A 227 29.52 -8.53 3.98
C ALA A 227 29.90 -8.58 5.47
N ALA A 228 28.93 -8.62 6.37
CA ALA A 228 29.16 -8.72 7.81
C ALA A 228 29.83 -10.04 8.22
N LEU A 229 29.55 -11.13 7.51
CA LEU A 229 30.21 -12.43 7.73
C LEU A 229 31.62 -12.48 7.12
N ALA A 230 31.86 -11.78 6.01
CA ALA A 230 33.18 -11.73 5.35
C ALA A 230 34.19 -10.80 6.06
N LEU A 231 33.72 -9.90 6.92
CA LEU A 231 34.55 -9.01 7.75
C LEU A 231 34.92 -9.62 9.12
N LYS A 232 34.46 -10.84 9.40
CA LYS A 232 34.85 -11.64 10.57
C LYS A 232 35.98 -12.59 10.20
#